data_AF-A0A422MET1-F1
#
_entry.id   AF-A0A422MET1-F1
#
_cell.length_a   1.000
_cell.length_b   1.000
_cell.length_c   1.000
_cell.angle_alpha   90.00
_cell.angle_beta   90.00
_cell.angle_gamma   90.00
#
_symmetry.space_group_name_H-M   'P 1'
#
loop_
_entity.id
_entity.type
_entity.pdbx_description
1 polymer ?
#
loop_
_entity_poly.entity_id
_entity_poly.type
_entity_poly.pdbx_seq_one_letter_code
_entity_poly.pdbx_strand_id
1 'polypeptide(L)'
;MLTIMHQDILTLLKNKPIMIYLVLYPPLLILVTGFVFSGIFSDDVLTSYDYYGVTMMIYLSMATVIILPEMLFGSHVKYANYRIIYAPIARAKVYLSKLLVSIGFAYIIMAAYMLLFNTIGLVDFGGKNIGGLLLLDLVFVIFAITFGGAFCVIIRNEDLSTNLLNLLINVFAIT
;
A
#
# COMPACT_ATOMS: atom_id res chain seq x y z
N MET A 1 -20.51 12.93 2.67
CA MET A 1 -19.52 11.89 2.29
C MET A 1 -18.16 12.54 2.07
N LEU A 2 -18.07 13.57 1.22
CA LEU A 2 -16.82 14.31 0.97
C LEU A 2 -16.10 14.81 2.24
N THR A 3 -16.82 15.36 3.21
CA THR A 3 -16.24 15.85 4.48
C THR A 3 -15.62 14.73 5.32
N ILE A 4 -16.23 13.54 5.30
CA ILE A 4 -15.72 12.36 6.04
C ILE A 4 -14.45 11.86 5.34
N MET A 5 -14.49 11.77 3.99
CA MET A 5 -13.32 11.37 3.20
C MET A 5 -12.15 12.34 3.40
N HIS A 6 -12.41 13.65 3.45
CA HIS A 6 -11.37 14.64 3.73
C HIS A 6 -10.72 14.43 5.11
N GLN A 7 -11.52 14.14 6.14
CA GLN A 7 -11.00 13.82 7.47
C GLN A 7 -10.20 12.51 7.48
N ASP A 8 -10.67 11.48 6.78
CA ASP A 8 -9.97 10.20 6.64
C ASP A 8 -8.61 10.40 5.93
N ILE A 9 -8.54 11.23 4.87
CA ILE A 9 -7.29 11.58 4.19
C ILE A 9 -6.33 12.28 5.15
N LEU A 10 -6.80 13.28 5.89
CA LEU A 10 -5.97 13.98 6.88
C LEU A 10 -5.48 13.05 8.00
N THR A 11 -6.29 12.06 8.37
CA THR A 11 -5.92 11.05 9.36
C THR A 11 -4.79 10.17 8.83
N LEU A 12 -4.90 9.72 7.58
CA LEU A 12 -3.87 8.91 6.94
C LEU A 12 -2.55 9.69 6.75
N LEU A 13 -2.61 10.94 6.30
CA LEU A 13 -1.46 11.83 6.18
C LEU A 13 -0.73 12.08 7.50
N LYS A 14 -1.47 12.08 8.62
CA LYS A 14 -0.90 12.25 9.97
C LYS A 14 -0.35 10.93 10.54
N ASN A 15 -0.71 9.79 9.97
CA ASN A 15 -0.20 8.49 10.40
C ASN A 15 1.25 8.32 9.92
N LYS A 16 2.21 8.69 10.78
CA LYS A 16 3.64 8.67 10.44
C LYS A 16 4.12 7.28 10.00
N PRO A 17 3.82 6.17 10.71
CA PRO A 17 4.22 4.83 10.27
C PRO A 17 3.81 4.52 8.83
N ILE A 18 2.52 4.72 8.49
CA ILE A 18 2.03 4.43 7.13
C ILE A 18 2.66 5.38 6.11
N MET A 19 2.80 6.67 6.42
CA MET A 19 3.40 7.62 5.49
C MET A 19 4.88 7.34 5.23
N ILE A 20 5.64 6.95 6.25
CA ILE A 20 7.02 6.48 6.07
C ILE A 20 7.04 5.24 5.19
N TYR A 21 6.12 4.30 5.41
CA TYR A 21 6.00 3.10 4.59
C TYR A 21 5.68 3.42 3.13
N LEU A 22 4.74 4.32 2.86
CA LEU A 22 4.32 4.65 1.50
C LEU A 22 5.31 5.54 0.74
N VAL A 23 6.10 6.38 1.43
CA VAL A 23 6.95 7.39 0.80
C VAL A 23 8.44 7.03 0.85
N LEU A 24 8.91 6.48 1.97
CA LEU A 24 10.34 6.21 2.15
C LEU A 24 10.74 4.81 1.68
N TYR A 25 9.91 3.79 1.95
CA TYR A 25 10.27 2.41 1.61
C TYR A 25 10.36 2.15 0.11
N PRO A 26 9.48 2.67 -0.78
CA PRO A 26 9.60 2.42 -2.21
C PRO A 26 10.95 2.81 -2.82
N PRO A 27 11.43 4.05 -2.68
CA PRO A 27 12.75 4.40 -3.22
C PRO A 27 13.88 3.66 -2.50
N LEU A 28 13.78 3.43 -1.20
CA LEU A 28 14.83 2.77 -0.44
C LEU A 28 15.01 1.31 -0.88
N LEU A 29 13.91 0.54 -0.98
CA LEU A 29 13.98 -0.86 -1.38
C LEU A 29 14.48 -1.00 -2.82
N ILE A 30 13.93 -0.23 -3.76
CA ILE A 30 14.30 -0.31 -5.17
C ILE A 30 15.77 0.08 -5.39
N LEU A 31 16.24 1.18 -4.79
CA LEU A 31 17.62 1.63 -4.96
C LEU A 31 18.64 0.70 -4.30
N VAL A 32 18.38 0.26 -3.06
CA VAL A 32 19.31 -0.60 -2.33
C VAL A 32 19.42 -1.96 -3.01
N THR A 33 18.29 -2.57 -3.38
CA THR A 33 18.30 -3.90 -4.01
C THR A 33 18.87 -3.85 -5.43
N GLY A 34 18.53 -2.82 -6.22
CA GLY A 34 19.14 -2.60 -7.53
C GLY A 34 20.66 -2.41 -7.45
N PHE A 35 21.16 -1.67 -6.44
CA PHE A 35 22.59 -1.49 -6.23
C PHE A 35 23.31 -2.76 -5.78
N VAL A 36 22.78 -3.46 -4.75
CA VAL A 36 23.41 -4.65 -4.17
C VAL A 36 23.49 -5.79 -5.18
N PHE A 37 22.44 -5.98 -5.98
CA PHE A 37 22.38 -7.08 -6.95
C PHE A 37 22.85 -6.67 -8.36
N SER A 38 23.40 -5.47 -8.53
CA SER A 38 23.94 -4.98 -9.81
C SER A 38 24.98 -5.94 -10.43
N GLY A 39 25.76 -6.62 -9.60
CA GLY A 39 26.78 -7.57 -10.07
C GLY A 39 26.24 -8.93 -10.56
N ILE A 40 24.96 -9.25 -10.33
CA ILE A 40 24.36 -10.53 -10.75
C ILE A 40 23.77 -10.44 -12.17
N PHE A 41 23.17 -9.30 -12.50
CA PHE A 41 22.56 -9.06 -13.80
C PHE A 41 23.54 -8.24 -14.66
N SER A 42 24.38 -8.94 -15.42
CA SER A 42 25.41 -8.34 -16.29
C SER A 42 25.02 -8.33 -17.79
N ASP A 43 23.80 -8.76 -18.12
CA ASP A 43 23.32 -8.80 -19.52
C ASP A 43 22.67 -7.46 -19.90
N ASP A 44 22.94 -6.98 -21.12
CA ASP A 44 22.43 -5.70 -21.68
C ASP A 44 20.89 -5.62 -21.78
N VAL A 45 20.17 -6.73 -21.57
CA VAL A 45 18.71 -6.84 -21.80
C VAL A 45 17.89 -6.61 -20.53
N LEU A 46 18.43 -6.94 -19.34
CA LEU A 46 17.70 -6.84 -18.07
C LEU A 46 18.64 -6.37 -16.97
N THR A 47 18.39 -5.17 -16.43
CA THR A 47 19.17 -4.67 -15.31
C THR A 47 18.60 -5.16 -13.98
N SER A 48 19.42 -5.20 -12.93
CA SER A 48 18.95 -5.50 -11.58
C SER A 48 17.87 -4.51 -11.11
N TYR A 49 17.93 -3.26 -11.57
CA TYR A 49 16.91 -2.26 -11.25
C TYR A 49 15.57 -2.59 -11.89
N ASP A 50 15.54 -3.14 -13.11
CA ASP A 50 14.30 -3.56 -13.77
C ASP A 50 13.63 -4.72 -13.02
N TYR A 51 14.41 -5.75 -12.71
CA TYR A 51 13.91 -6.93 -12.00
C TYR A 51 13.43 -6.59 -10.59
N TYR A 52 14.29 -5.97 -9.78
CA TYR A 52 13.94 -5.63 -8.39
C TYR A 52 12.98 -4.46 -8.30
N GLY A 53 12.96 -3.54 -9.27
CA GLY A 53 11.98 -2.47 -9.34
C GLY A 53 10.56 -3.01 -9.43
N VAL A 54 10.32 -3.94 -10.37
CA VAL A 54 9.01 -4.59 -10.52
C VAL A 54 8.68 -5.45 -9.29
N THR A 55 9.64 -6.27 -8.84
CA THR A 55 9.43 -7.17 -7.69
C THR A 55 9.11 -6.41 -6.41
N MET A 56 9.84 -5.34 -6.11
CA MET A 56 9.62 -4.54 -4.92
C MET A 56 8.31 -3.75 -5.01
N MET A 57 7.90 -3.29 -6.20
CA MET A 57 6.58 -2.67 -6.36
C MET A 57 5.45 -3.64 -6.02
N ILE A 58 5.52 -4.89 -6.48
CA ILE A 58 4.53 -5.93 -6.11
C ILE A 58 4.51 -6.13 -4.59
N TYR A 59 5.67 -6.28 -3.97
CA TYR A 59 5.79 -6.42 -2.52
C TYR A 59 5.16 -5.24 -1.76
N LEU A 60 5.47 -4.01 -2.16
CA LEU A 60 4.95 -2.79 -1.56
C LEU A 60 3.44 -2.66 -1.73
N SER A 61 2.91 -3.01 -2.91
CA SER A 61 1.47 -3.02 -3.16
C SER A 61 0.76 -4.05 -2.31
N MET A 62 1.35 -5.22 -2.07
CA MET A 62 0.79 -6.21 -1.14
C MET A 62 0.81 -5.73 0.31
N ALA A 63 1.86 -5.02 0.72
CA ALA A 63 1.97 -4.47 2.06
C ALA A 63 0.96 -3.36 2.40
N THR A 64 0.24 -2.82 1.41
CA THR A 64 -0.90 -1.94 1.64
C THR A 64 -2.04 -2.59 2.43
N VAL A 65 -2.01 -3.93 2.61
CA VAL A 65 -2.93 -4.71 3.44
C VAL A 65 -3.14 -4.14 4.85
N ILE A 66 -2.14 -3.46 5.41
CA ILE A 66 -2.15 -2.93 6.79
C ILE A 66 -2.96 -1.63 6.90
N ILE A 67 -3.12 -0.88 5.80
CA ILE A 67 -3.65 0.49 5.82
C ILE A 67 -5.09 0.53 6.33
N LEU A 68 -5.96 -0.35 5.82
CA LEU A 68 -7.37 -0.35 6.22
C LEU A 68 -7.58 -0.84 7.67
N PRO A 69 -6.95 -1.94 8.14
CA PRO A 69 -6.93 -2.29 9.55
C PRO A 69 -6.55 -1.12 10.46
N GLU A 70 -5.45 -0.43 10.17
CA GLU A 70 -4.98 0.71 10.97
C GLU A 70 -6.00 1.87 10.95
N MET A 71 -6.64 2.15 9.81
CA MET A 71 -7.66 3.21 9.73
C MET A 71 -8.97 2.88 10.46
N LEU A 72 -9.25 1.60 10.67
CA LEU A 72 -10.46 1.11 11.34
C LEU A 72 -10.25 0.89 12.84
N PHE A 73 -9.16 0.22 13.19
CA PHE A 73 -8.92 -0.33 14.52
C PHE A 73 -7.72 0.27 15.23
N GLY A 74 -6.91 1.09 14.54
CA GLY A 74 -5.72 1.75 15.04
C GLY A 74 -5.91 2.33 16.42
N SER A 75 -4.99 2.06 17.35
CA SER A 75 -5.04 2.58 18.73
C SER A 75 -5.38 4.09 18.81
N HIS A 76 -4.88 4.89 17.87
CA HIS A 76 -5.13 6.33 17.76
C HIS A 76 -6.53 6.70 17.23
N VAL A 77 -7.14 5.85 16.40
CA VAL A 77 -8.41 6.12 15.71
C VAL A 77 -9.58 5.31 16.26
N LYS A 78 -9.33 4.23 16.99
CA LYS A 78 -10.31 3.28 17.52
C LYS A 78 -11.40 3.97 18.34
N TYR A 79 -11.01 4.78 19.32
CA TYR A 79 -11.95 5.48 20.17
C TYR A 79 -12.72 6.58 19.44
N ALA A 80 -12.09 7.25 18.48
CA ALA A 80 -12.76 8.24 17.63
C ALA A 80 -13.80 7.56 16.73
N ASN A 81 -13.44 6.44 16.10
CA ASN A 81 -14.32 5.63 15.26
C ASN A 81 -15.51 5.09 16.08
N TYR A 82 -15.29 4.64 17.32
CA TYR A 82 -16.38 4.22 18.20
C TYR A 82 -17.39 5.33 18.48
N ARG A 83 -16.93 6.58 18.69
CA ARG A 83 -17.84 7.73 18.89
C ARG A 83 -18.66 8.01 17.63
N ILE A 84 -18.06 7.88 16.45
CA ILE A 84 -18.72 8.08 15.15
C ILE A 84 -19.79 6.99 14.89
N ILE A 85 -19.62 5.77 15.40
CA ILE A 85 -20.60 4.68 15.26
C ILE A 85 -21.95 5.01 15.94
N TYR A 86 -21.93 5.85 16.98
CA TYR A 86 -23.14 6.30 17.69
C TYR A 86 -23.75 7.59 17.10
N ALA A 87 -23.10 8.21 16.12
CA ALA A 87 -23.65 9.40 15.45
C ALA A 87 -24.86 9.02 14.57
N PRO A 88 -25.80 9.95 14.30
CA PRO A 88 -26.98 9.72 13.45
C PRO A 88 -26.60 9.72 11.96
N ILE A 89 -25.60 8.92 11.59
CA ILE A 89 -25.07 8.74 10.24
C ILE A 89 -25.07 7.25 9.93
N ALA A 90 -25.45 6.88 8.70
CA ALA A 90 -25.43 5.48 8.27
C ALA A 90 -24.01 4.89 8.38
N ARG A 91 -23.85 3.81 9.16
CA ARG A 91 -22.57 3.12 9.41
C ARG A 91 -21.85 2.73 8.12
N ALA A 92 -22.59 2.26 7.13
CA ALA A 92 -22.07 1.90 5.82
C ALA A 92 -21.31 3.06 5.14
N LYS A 93 -21.75 4.31 5.33
CA LYS A 93 -21.06 5.48 4.74
C LYS A 93 -19.69 5.73 5.36
N VAL A 94 -19.49 5.38 6.63
CA VAL A 94 -18.21 5.58 7.34
C VAL A 94 -17.19 4.52 6.89
N TYR A 95 -17.59 3.25 6.87
CA TYR A 95 -16.71 2.17 6.41
C TYR A 95 -16.34 2.33 4.93
N LEU A 96 -17.30 2.70 4.09
CA LEU A 96 -17.07 2.91 2.66
C LEU A 96 -16.17 4.12 2.40
N SER A 97 -16.27 5.19 3.21
CA SER A 97 -15.35 6.33 3.15
C SER A 97 -13.91 5.88 3.39
N LYS A 98 -13.66 5.14 4.48
CA LYS A 98 -12.32 4.65 4.82
C LYS A 98 -11.75 3.74 3.75
N LEU A 99 -12.55 2.79 3.25
CA LEU A 99 -12.14 1.89 2.17
C LEU A 99 -11.70 2.65 0.91
N LEU A 100 -12.52 3.59 0.43
CA LEU A 100 -12.21 4.37 -0.77
C LEU A 100 -10.98 5.25 -0.57
N VAL A 101 -10.83 5.87 0.60
CA VAL A 101 -9.67 6.70 0.92
C VAL A 101 -8.40 5.87 0.99
N SER A 102 -8.43 4.71 1.67
CA SER A 102 -7.27 3.82 1.74
C SER A 102 -6.81 3.37 0.35
N ILE A 103 -7.75 2.92 -0.50
CA ILE A 103 -7.45 2.48 -1.87
C ILE A 103 -6.91 3.62 -2.71
N GLY A 104 -7.65 4.73 -2.78
CA GLY A 104 -7.27 5.86 -3.63
C GLY A 104 -5.93 6.45 -3.22
N PHE A 105 -5.71 6.66 -1.92
CA PHE A 105 -4.48 7.29 -1.44
C PHE A 105 -3.25 6.38 -1.63
N ALA A 106 -3.35 5.10 -1.29
CA ALA A 106 -2.25 4.16 -1.48
C ALA A 106 -1.90 4.00 -2.97
N TYR A 107 -2.93 3.82 -3.82
CA TYR A 107 -2.74 3.66 -5.25
C TYR A 107 -2.12 4.90 -5.91
N ILE A 108 -2.58 6.11 -5.57
CA ILE A 108 -2.02 7.35 -6.14
C ILE A 108 -0.52 7.46 -5.84
N ILE A 109 -0.09 7.09 -4.63
CA ILE A 109 1.33 7.13 -4.26
C ILE A 109 2.13 6.07 -5.03
N MET A 110 1.64 4.81 -5.07
CA MET A 110 2.33 3.74 -5.80
C MET A 110 2.41 4.01 -7.32
N ALA A 111 1.31 4.48 -7.91
CA ALA A 111 1.26 4.92 -9.29
C ALA A 111 2.22 6.07 -9.58
N ALA A 112 2.34 7.05 -8.67
CA ALA A 112 3.30 8.14 -8.80
C ALA A 112 4.74 7.62 -8.81
N TYR A 113 5.09 6.64 -7.98
CA TYR A 113 6.42 6.03 -7.98
C TYR A 113 6.71 5.25 -9.27
N MET A 114 5.78 4.42 -9.75
CA MET A 114 5.96 3.70 -11.01
C MET A 114 6.17 4.67 -12.18
N LEU A 115 5.39 5.75 -12.24
CA LEU A 115 5.56 6.78 -13.26
C LEU A 115 6.91 7.51 -13.11
N LEU A 116 7.28 7.93 -11.90
CA LEU A 116 8.55 8.61 -11.65
C LEU A 116 9.75 7.76 -12.07
N PHE A 117 9.83 6.51 -11.59
CA PHE A 117 10.96 5.62 -11.90
C PHE A 117 11.04 5.28 -13.39
N ASN A 118 9.90 5.12 -14.06
CA ASN A 118 9.86 4.93 -15.52
C ASN A 118 10.34 6.19 -16.27
N THR A 119 9.94 7.39 -15.85
CA THR A 119 10.36 8.65 -16.51
C THR A 119 11.83 8.98 -16.30
N ILE A 120 12.40 8.62 -15.16
CA ILE A 120 13.83 8.78 -14.85
C ILE A 120 14.67 7.77 -15.62
N GLY A 121 14.06 6.69 -16.13
CA GLY A 121 14.77 5.57 -16.77
C GLY A 121 15.53 4.73 -15.77
N LEU A 122 15.14 4.76 -14.48
CA LEU A 122 15.76 3.95 -13.43
C LEU A 122 15.27 2.49 -13.50
N VAL A 123 14.00 2.30 -13.87
CA VAL A 123 13.33 1.00 -13.97
C VAL A 123 12.43 1.02 -15.20
N ASP A 124 12.58 0.06 -16.10
CA ASP A 124 11.67 -0.13 -17.23
C ASP A 124 10.43 -0.90 -16.82
N PHE A 125 9.32 -0.17 -16.60
CA PHE A 125 8.00 -0.75 -16.35
C PHE A 125 7.24 -1.03 -17.67
N GLY A 126 7.92 -1.59 -18.67
CA GLY A 126 7.32 -1.98 -19.95
C GLY A 126 7.06 -0.82 -20.91
N GLY A 127 7.81 0.28 -20.78
CA GLY A 127 7.79 1.45 -21.66
C GLY A 127 6.39 1.96 -22.03
N LYS A 128 5.96 1.72 -23.28
CA LYS A 128 4.67 2.19 -23.82
C LYS A 128 3.44 1.54 -23.18
N ASN A 129 3.59 0.38 -22.55
CA ASN A 129 2.47 -0.40 -21.99
C ASN A 129 2.32 -0.24 -20.46
N ILE A 130 2.94 0.78 -19.85
CA ILE A 130 2.85 1.06 -18.41
C ILE A 130 1.40 1.17 -17.90
N GLY A 131 0.46 1.58 -18.76
CA GLY A 131 -0.97 1.63 -18.42
C GLY A 131 -1.56 0.28 -17.99
N GLY A 132 -1.08 -0.83 -18.58
CA GLY A 132 -1.50 -2.18 -18.17
C GLY A 132 -0.99 -2.54 -16.76
N LEU A 133 0.26 -2.18 -16.46
CA LEU A 133 0.85 -2.37 -15.13
C LEU A 133 0.16 -1.51 -14.07
N LEU A 134 -0.18 -0.26 -14.38
CA LEU A 134 -0.93 0.62 -13.48
C LEU A 134 -2.33 0.09 -13.18
N LEU A 135 -3.01 -0.52 -14.15
CA LEU A 135 -4.32 -1.16 -13.92
C LEU A 135 -4.19 -2.44 -13.10
N LEU A 136 -3.15 -3.23 -13.36
CA LEU A 136 -2.89 -4.45 -12.59
C LEU A 136 -2.57 -4.11 -11.13
N ASP A 137 -1.74 -3.09 -10.91
CA ASP A 137 -1.44 -2.58 -9.57
C ASP A 137 -2.70 -2.07 -8.87
N LEU A 138 -3.60 -1.36 -9.57
CA LEU A 138 -4.87 -0.91 -8.98
C LEU A 138 -5.70 -2.10 -8.46
N VAL A 139 -5.87 -3.13 -9.28
CA VAL A 139 -6.61 -4.34 -8.89
C VAL A 139 -5.94 -5.01 -7.68
N PHE A 140 -4.61 -5.06 -7.69
CA PHE A 140 -3.84 -5.68 -6.63
C PHE A 140 -3.92 -4.91 -5.31
N VAL A 141 -3.85 -3.57 -5.34
CA VAL A 141 -4.05 -2.70 -4.16
C VAL A 141 -5.48 -2.82 -3.61
N ILE A 142 -6.49 -2.88 -4.47
CA ILE A 142 -7.89 -3.14 -4.05
C ILE A 142 -7.98 -4.47 -3.31
N PHE A 143 -7.37 -5.52 -3.87
CA PHE A 143 -7.34 -6.84 -3.26
C PHE A 143 -6.61 -6.82 -1.90
N ALA A 144 -5.39 -6.28 -1.83
CA ALA A 144 -4.61 -6.22 -0.60
C ALA A 144 -5.36 -5.49 0.52
N ILE A 145 -5.88 -4.29 0.25
CA ILE A 145 -6.56 -3.48 1.26
C ILE A 145 -7.85 -4.14 1.77
N THR A 146 -8.64 -4.72 0.87
CA THR A 146 -9.88 -5.43 1.26
C THR A 146 -9.58 -6.71 2.05
N PHE A 147 -8.55 -7.46 1.64
CA PHE A 147 -8.09 -8.66 2.33
C PHE A 147 -7.65 -8.35 3.77
N GLY A 148 -6.87 -7.29 3.96
CA GLY A 148 -6.42 -6.88 5.29
C GLY A 148 -7.57 -6.47 6.20
N GLY A 149 -8.51 -5.68 5.67
CA GLY A 149 -9.72 -5.32 6.40
C GLY A 149 -10.53 -6.54 6.84
N ALA A 150 -10.75 -7.51 5.93
CA ALA A 150 -11.47 -8.74 6.24
C ALA A 150 -10.76 -9.57 7.33
N PHE A 151 -9.44 -9.72 7.21
CA PHE A 151 -8.63 -10.48 8.16
C PHE A 151 -8.66 -9.88 9.57
N CYS A 152 -8.54 -8.56 9.67
CA CYS A 152 -8.60 -7.85 10.95
C CYS A 152 -9.95 -7.99 11.65
N VAL A 153 -11.06 -8.02 10.88
CA VAL A 153 -12.41 -8.24 11.43
C VAL A 153 -12.57 -9.65 12.00
N ILE A 154 -11.94 -10.67 11.38
CA ILE A 154 -12.00 -12.06 11.84
C ILE A 154 -11.25 -12.24 13.16
N ILE A 155 -10.03 -11.71 13.25
CA ILE A 155 -9.16 -11.90 14.42
C ILE A 155 -9.60 -11.05 15.62
N ARG A 156 -10.27 -9.92 15.38
CA ARG A 156 -10.75 -8.98 16.43
C ARG A 156 -9.63 -8.44 17.35
N ASN A 157 -8.38 -8.54 16.91
CA ASN A 157 -7.21 -8.00 17.58
C ASN A 157 -6.31 -7.39 16.51
N GLU A 158 -6.13 -6.07 16.56
CA GLU A 158 -5.37 -5.31 15.58
C GLU A 158 -3.90 -5.72 15.58
N ASP A 159 -3.23 -5.64 16.73
CA ASP A 159 -1.78 -5.88 16.82
C ASP A 159 -1.43 -7.29 16.32
N LEU A 160 -2.25 -8.27 16.68
CA LEU A 160 -2.09 -9.65 16.23
C LEU A 160 -2.36 -9.79 14.72
N SER A 161 -3.37 -9.10 14.20
CA SER A 161 -3.69 -9.12 12.76
C SER A 161 -2.58 -8.51 11.93
N THR A 162 -2.08 -7.34 12.32
CA THR A 162 -1.01 -6.63 11.60
C THR A 162 0.29 -7.43 11.62
N ASN A 163 0.64 -8.04 12.76
CA ASN A 163 1.83 -8.89 12.86
C ASN A 163 1.72 -10.17 12.00
N LEU A 164 0.55 -10.83 12.00
CA LEU A 164 0.32 -12.00 11.15
C LEU A 164 0.30 -11.63 9.66
N LEU A 165 -0.33 -10.51 9.29
CA LEU A 165 -0.34 -10.03 7.91
C LEU A 165 1.06 -9.71 7.42
N ASN A 166 1.87 -9.02 8.23
CA ASN A 166 3.28 -8.77 7.94
C ASN A 166 4.07 -10.06 7.74
N LEU A 167 3.84 -11.06 8.59
CA LEU A 167 4.50 -12.36 8.47
C LEU A 167 4.10 -13.07 7.17
N LEU A 168 2.80 -13.07 6.83
CA LEU A 168 2.31 -13.66 5.59
C LEU A 168 2.93 -12.97 4.36
N ILE A 169 2.97 -11.65 4.34
CA ILE A 169 3.58 -10.89 3.23
C ILE A 169 5.05 -11.25 3.07
N ASN A 170 5.81 -11.29 4.17
CA ASN A 170 7.22 -11.63 4.10
C ASN A 170 7.45 -13.06 3.61
N VAL A 171 6.59 -14.01 3.99
CA VAL A 171 6.67 -15.39 3.47
C VAL A 171 6.40 -15.41 1.97
N PHE A 172 5.33 -14.74 1.50
CA PHE A 172 5.03 -14.62 0.07
C PHE A 172 6.08 -13.86 -0.72
N ALA A 173 6.87 -12.99 -0.07
CA ALA A 173 7.95 -12.23 -0.70
C ALA A 173 9.25 -13.05 -0.86
N ILE A 174 9.43 -14.10 -0.06
CA ILE A 174 10.63 -14.96 -0.08
C ILE A 174 10.43 -16.17 -1.01
N THR A 175 9.19 -16.60 -1.23
CA THR A 175 8.83 -17.72 -2.13
C THR A 175 8.60 -17.26 -3.56
#